data_AF-A0A0C3FHU5-F1
#
_entry.id   AF-A0A0C3FHU5-F1
#
_cell.length_a   1.000
_cell.length_b   1.000
_cell.length_c   1.000
_cell.angle_alpha   90.00
_cell.angle_beta   90.00
_cell.angle_gamma   90.00
#
_symmetry.space_group_name_H-M   'P 1'
#
loop_
_entity.id
_entity.type
_entity.pdbx_description
1 polymer ?
#
loop_
_entity_poly.entity_id
_entity_poly.type
_entity_poly.pdbx_seq_one_letter_code
_entity_poly.pdbx_strand_id
1 'polypeptide(L)' 'SILTGMAWLRELLTGHPVRFYDAFGLPKHVFRKLVRELELHADLKHSKHICAEEQVAIFLHL' A
#
# COMPACT_ATOMS: atom_id res chain seq x y z
N SER A 1 -3.05 20.50 -0.56
CA SER A 1 -2.18 19.56 -1.29
C SER A 1 -2.56 18.14 -0.91
N ILE A 2 -3.37 17.45 -1.72
CA ILE A 2 -4.00 16.14 -1.39
C ILE A 2 -3.59 15.03 -2.37
N LEU A 3 -2.66 15.31 -3.29
CA LEU A 3 -2.11 14.33 -4.24
C LEU A 3 -1.05 13.39 -3.62
N THR A 4 -0.86 13.36 -2.29
CA THR A 4 0.44 13.00 -1.69
C THR A 4 0.59 11.55 -1.24
N GLY A 5 -0.47 10.80 -0.97
CA GLY A 5 -0.38 9.39 -0.54
C GLY A 5 -0.44 8.40 -1.71
N MET A 6 -1.52 8.42 -2.49
CA MET A 6 -1.66 7.56 -3.68
C MET A 6 -0.58 7.75 -4.74
N ALA A 7 -0.16 8.99 -5.02
CA ALA A 7 0.88 9.22 -6.02
C ALA A 7 2.22 8.63 -5.56
N TRP A 8 2.57 8.85 -4.28
CA TRP A 8 3.76 8.27 -3.67
C TRP A 8 3.72 6.74 -3.64
N LEU A 9 2.58 6.14 -3.27
CA LEU A 9 2.41 4.69 -3.29
C LEU A 9 2.53 4.13 -4.71
N ARG A 10 1.95 4.82 -5.70
CA ARG A 10 2.09 4.44 -7.12
C ARG A 10 3.55 4.49 -7.56
N GLU A 11 4.29 5.54 -7.24
CA GLU A 11 5.72 5.65 -7.55
C GLU A 11 6.55 4.52 -6.92
N LEU A 12 6.22 4.12 -5.69
CA LEU A 12 6.85 2.99 -5.03
C LEU A 12 6.51 1.65 -5.69
N LEU A 13 5.24 1.46 -6.06
CA LEU A 13 4.77 0.24 -6.72
C LEU A 13 5.30 0.11 -8.16
N THR A 14 5.49 1.20 -8.90
CA THR A 14 6.03 1.20 -10.26
C THR A 14 7.55 1.35 -10.32
N GLY A 15 8.17 1.88 -9.28
CA GLY A 15 9.62 2.10 -9.20
C GLY A 15 10.45 0.84 -8.93
N HIS A 16 11.72 1.02 -8.63
CA HIS A 16 12.65 -0.09 -8.40
C HIS A 16 12.20 -0.95 -7.20
N PRO A 17 12.21 -2.31 -7.29
CA PRO A 17 11.78 -3.20 -6.20
C PRO A 17 12.49 -2.94 -4.86
N VAL A 18 13.77 -2.58 -4.90
CA VAL A 18 14.57 -2.26 -3.70
C VAL A 18 13.97 -1.09 -2.93
N ARG A 19 13.55 -0.01 -3.59
CA ARG A 19 12.95 1.16 -2.91
C ARG A 19 11.67 0.81 -2.16
N PHE A 20 10.90 -0.15 -2.67
CA PHE A 20 9.70 -0.63 -2.00
C PHE A 20 10.04 -1.45 -0.75
N TYR A 21 11.03 -2.33 -0.88
CA TYR A 21 11.54 -3.08 0.27
C TYR A 21 12.12 -2.16 1.34
N ASP A 22 12.88 -1.15 0.95
CA ASP A 22 13.46 -0.17 1.89
C ASP A 22 12.37 0.64 2.63
N ALA A 23 11.23 0.91 1.98
CA ALA A 23 10.14 1.68 2.55
C ALA A 23 9.23 0.86 3.49
N PHE A 24 8.97 -0.41 3.17
CA PHE A 24 7.97 -1.24 3.88
C PHE A 24 8.56 -2.48 4.56
N GLY A 25 9.85 -2.75 4.39
CA GLY A 25 10.51 -3.96 4.91
C GLY A 25 10.04 -5.26 4.27
N LEU A 26 9.28 -5.21 3.17
CA LEU A 26 8.68 -6.39 2.54
C LEU A 26 8.61 -6.30 1.01
N PRO A 27 8.69 -7.43 0.29
CA PRO A 27 8.58 -7.44 -1.17
C PRO A 27 7.20 -7.00 -1.67
N LYS A 28 7.16 -6.35 -2.84
CA LYS A 28 5.91 -5.90 -3.50
C LYS A 28 4.83 -6.97 -3.64
N HIS A 29 5.22 -8.22 -3.91
CA HIS A 29 4.26 -9.32 -4.05
C HIS A 29 3.64 -9.70 -2.70
N VAL A 30 4.41 -9.63 -1.61
CA VAL A 30 3.92 -9.86 -0.25
C VAL A 30 2.95 -8.76 0.15
N PHE A 31 3.27 -7.49 -0.16
CA PHE A 31 2.35 -6.36 0.06
C PHE A 31 1.00 -6.58 -0.61
N ARG A 32 0.99 -6.91 -1.90
CA ARG A 32 -0.25 -7.16 -2.65
C ARG A 32 -1.04 -8.33 -2.08
N LYS A 33 -0.35 -9.38 -1.63
CA LYS A 33 -1.01 -10.51 -0.99
C LYS A 33 -1.63 -10.08 0.34
N LEU A 34 -0.91 -9.32 1.17
CA LEU A 34 -1.43 -8.79 2.43
C LEU A 34 -2.68 -7.94 2.23
N VAL A 35 -2.68 -7.00 1.27
CA VAL A 35 -3.87 -6.21 0.93
C VAL A 35 -5.05 -7.12 0.60
N ARG A 36 -4.84 -8.11 -0.27
CA ARG A 36 -5.90 -9.05 -0.67
C ARG A 36 -6.43 -9.89 0.50
N GLU A 37 -5.56 -10.37 1.39
CA GLU A 37 -5.98 -11.12 2.58
C GLU A 37 -6.83 -10.24 3.50
N LEU A 38 -6.47 -8.97 3.67
CA LEU A 38 -7.24 -8.02 4.49
C LEU A 38 -8.59 -7.67 3.86
N GLU A 39 -8.66 -7.52 2.53
CA GLU A 39 -9.93 -7.33 1.82
C GLU A 39 -10.84 -8.55 1.95
N LEU A 40 -10.30 -9.77 1.83
CA LEU A 40 -11.08 -11.01 1.85
C LEU A 40 -11.51 -11.45 3.26
N HIS A 41 -10.65 -11.23 4.26
CA HIS A 41 -10.82 -11.85 5.58
C HIS A 41 -10.99 -10.84 6.72
N ALA A 42 -10.63 -9.58 6.52
CA ALA A 42 -10.72 -8.53 7.54
C ALA A 42 -11.71 -7.40 7.18
N ASP A 43 -12.49 -7.57 6.11
CA ASP A 43 -13.46 -6.59 5.59
C ASP A 43 -12.83 -5.22 5.30
N LEU A 44 -11.53 -5.20 4.96
CA LEU A 44 -10.86 -3.98 4.55
C LEU A 44 -11.48 -3.48 3.25
N LYS A 45 -12.01 -2.26 3.27
CA LYS A 45 -12.70 -1.64 2.14
C LYS A 45 -12.08 -0.30 1.83
N HIS A 46 -12.11 0.04 0.54
CA HIS A 46 -11.86 1.39 0.09
C HIS A 46 -12.78 2.38 0.85
N SER A 47 -12.19 3.46 1.34
CA SER A 47 -12.95 4.59 1.89
C SER A 47 -13.31 5.59 0.78
N LYS A 48 -14.05 6.65 1.13
CA LYS A 48 -14.42 7.73 0.19
C LYS A 48 -13.20 8.40 -0.47
N HIS A 49 -12.03 8.36 0.18
CA HIS A 49 -10.85 9.13 -0.24
C HIS A 49 -9.55 8.33 -0.32
N ILE A 50 -9.50 7.11 0.26
CA ILE A 50 -8.29 6.31 0.43
C ILE A 50 -8.61 4.87 0.01
N CYS A 51 -7.82 4.30 -0.91
CA CYS A 51 -7.97 2.91 -1.33
C CYS A 51 -7.34 1.93 -0.32
N ALA A 52 -7.62 0.64 -0.48
CA ALA A 52 -7.19 -0.37 0.49
C ALA A 52 -5.65 -0.49 0.53
N GLU A 53 -5.00 -0.41 -0.63
CA GLU A 53 -3.54 -0.37 -0.72
C GLU A 53 -2.95 0.83 0.03
N GLU A 54 -3.57 2.00 -0.07
CA GLU A 54 -3.10 3.20 0.62
C GLU A 54 -3.34 3.11 2.14
N GLN A 55 -4.46 2.54 2.58
CA GLN A 55 -4.68 2.25 4.00
C GLN A 55 -3.62 1.31 4.57
N VAL A 56 -3.30 0.23 3.84
CA VAL A 56 -2.26 -0.73 4.27
C VAL A 56 -0.88 -0.11 4.21
N ALA A 57 -0.58 0.71 3.19
CA ALA A 57 0.67 1.44 3.11
C ALA A 57 0.84 2.42 4.28
N ILE A 58 -0.21 3.17 4.64
CA ILE A 58 -0.21 4.05 5.82
C ILE A 58 0.04 3.24 7.10
N PHE A 59 -0.66 2.11 7.25
CA PHE A 59 -0.52 1.23 8.42
C PHE A 59 0.90 0.65 8.58
N LEU A 60 1.57 0.32 7.47
CA LEU A 60 2.92 -0.26 7.50
C LEU A 60 4.04 0.78 7.61
N HIS A 61 3.76 2.04 7.28
CA HIS A 61 4.74 3.12 7.31
C HIS A 61 4.78 3.87 8.64
N LEU A 62 3.66 3.88 9.38
CA LEU A 62 3.53 4.44 10.74
C LEU A 62 4.00 3.45 11.80
#